data_AF-A0A432R4Y6-F1
#
_entry.id   AF-A0A432R4Y6-F1
#
_cell.length_a   1.000
_cell.length_b   1.000
_cell.length_c   1.000
_cell.angle_alpha   90.00
_cell.angle_beta   90.00
_cell.angle_gamma   90.00
#
_symmetry.space_group_name_H-M   'P 1'
#
loop_
_entity.id
_entity.type
_entity.pdbx_description
1 polymer ?
#
loop_
_entity_poly.entity_id
_entity_poly.type
_entity_poly.pdbx_seq_one_letter_code
_entity_poly.pdbx_strand_id
1 'polypeptide(L)'
;MKQNLTLLLILLFVGVAFFINHSHSQRSLSHSTIKQSSPQTPITSNDNYPLQSVNYLETYIEDIINHGSSQNLGFAYGDMEGGFADKEAAKKITAYVITLSGKQPTHPEWVKEGRTFYISNCGGCHGENGKGIHGTFPDLTRKTLLGIARRLND
;
A
#
# COMPACT_ATOMS: atom_id res chain seq x y z
N MET A 1 4.27 -50.52 27.53
CA MET A 1 4.42 -49.38 28.46
C MET A 1 5.48 -48.33 28.09
N LYS A 2 6.39 -48.56 27.12
CA LYS A 2 7.47 -47.59 26.80
C LYS A 2 7.13 -46.53 25.72
N GLN A 3 6.12 -46.74 24.87
CA GLN A 3 5.79 -45.83 23.76
C GLN A 3 5.01 -44.57 24.20
N ASN A 4 4.27 -44.63 25.30
CA ASN A 4 3.44 -43.51 25.78
C ASN A 4 4.28 -42.42 26.46
N LEU A 5 5.47 -42.78 26.96
CA LEU A 5 6.39 -41.84 27.63
C LEU A 5 7.13 -40.96 26.61
N THR A 6 7.44 -41.49 25.43
CA THR A 6 8.14 -40.75 24.37
C THR A 6 7.24 -39.70 23.72
N LEU A 7 5.94 -40.01 23.52
CA LEU A 7 4.94 -39.06 23.03
C LEU A 7 4.68 -37.91 24.01
N LEU A 8 4.72 -38.19 25.32
CA LEU A 8 4.51 -37.16 26.36
C LEU A 8 5.68 -36.17 26.44
N LEU A 9 6.91 -36.63 26.18
CA LEU A 9 8.10 -35.77 26.12
C LEU A 9 8.11 -34.87 24.88
N ILE A 10 7.66 -35.36 23.72
CA ILE A 10 7.59 -34.56 22.48
C ILE A 10 6.54 -33.45 22.60
N LEU A 11 5.37 -33.75 23.18
CA LEU A 11 4.33 -32.74 23.42
C LEU A 11 4.79 -31.66 24.41
N LEU A 12 5.60 -32.02 25.40
CA LEU A 12 6.19 -31.07 26.35
C LEU A 12 7.19 -30.11 25.67
N PHE A 13 8.03 -30.61 24.77
CA PHE A 13 8.99 -29.78 24.02
C PHE A 13 8.31 -28.84 23.01
N VAL A 14 7.27 -29.29 22.30
CA VAL A 14 6.53 -28.45 21.34
C VAL A 14 5.69 -27.39 22.07
N GLY A 15 5.10 -27.73 23.22
CA GLY A 15 4.31 -26.79 24.03
C GLY A 15 5.12 -25.63 24.63
N VAL A 16 6.35 -25.89 25.07
CA VAL A 16 7.25 -24.84 25.62
C VAL A 16 7.71 -23.88 24.51
N ALA A 17 7.98 -24.37 23.30
CA ALA A 17 8.38 -23.51 22.17
C ALA A 17 7.25 -22.57 21.69
N PHE A 18 5.99 -23.02 21.76
CA PHE A 18 4.83 -22.20 21.39
C PHE A 18 4.54 -21.08 22.40
N PHE A 19 4.80 -21.31 23.69
CA PHE A 19 4.57 -20.32 24.76
C PHE A 19 5.62 -19.21 24.80
N ILE A 20 6.87 -19.48 24.43
CA ILE A 20 7.94 -18.46 24.43
C ILE A 20 7.80 -17.51 23.21
N ASN A 21 7.21 -17.97 22.10
CA ASN A 21 7.09 -17.15 20.88
C ASN A 21 5.87 -16.22 20.86
N HIS A 22 5.02 -16.20 21.90
CA HIS A 22 3.81 -15.37 21.93
C HIS A 22 3.82 -14.25 22.98
N SER A 23 4.98 -13.91 23.55
CA SER A 23 5.10 -12.79 24.49
C SER A 23 5.64 -11.53 23.81
N HIS A 24 4.84 -10.87 22.97
CA HIS A 24 5.00 -9.42 22.78
C HIS A 24 3.75 -8.82 22.14
N SER A 25 2.96 -8.12 22.96
CA SER A 25 2.39 -6.79 22.66
C SER A 25 1.18 -6.53 23.56
N GLN A 26 1.42 -6.11 24.80
CA GLN A 26 0.45 -5.29 25.50
C GLN A 26 0.81 -3.83 25.22
N ARG A 27 0.05 -3.21 24.32
CA ARG A 27 0.13 -1.77 24.04
C ARG A 27 -0.80 -1.04 25.02
N SER A 28 -0.19 -0.15 25.78
CA SER A 28 -0.76 0.79 26.74
C SER A 28 -2.12 1.39 26.30
N LEU A 29 -3.13 1.26 27.15
CA LEU A 29 -4.37 2.04 27.12
C LEU A 29 -4.12 3.40 27.79
N SER A 30 -3.68 4.37 27.00
CA SER A 30 -3.80 5.79 27.33
C SER A 30 -4.89 6.39 26.43
N HIS A 31 -6.11 6.49 26.94
CA HIS A 31 -7.18 7.26 26.31
C HIS A 31 -6.81 8.75 26.34
N SER A 32 -6.30 9.25 25.22
CA SER A 32 -6.25 10.69 24.94
C SER A 32 -7.18 10.96 23.77
N THR A 33 -8.18 11.79 24.03
CA THR A 33 -9.19 12.25 23.08
C THR A 33 -8.52 12.89 21.85
N ILE A 34 -8.41 12.15 20.74
CA ILE A 34 -8.04 12.74 19.44
C ILE A 34 -9.31 13.09 18.68
N LYS A 35 -9.57 14.39 18.70
CA LYS A 35 -10.40 15.14 17.76
C LYS A 35 -9.90 14.88 16.33
N GLN A 36 -10.69 14.16 15.55
CA GLN A 36 -10.96 14.33 14.11
C GLN A 36 -9.91 15.16 13.33
N SER A 37 -8.95 14.48 12.72
CA SER A 37 -8.25 14.93 11.51
C SER A 37 -7.88 13.68 10.71
N SER A 38 -8.15 13.73 9.40
CA SER A 38 -7.70 12.75 8.43
C SER A 38 -6.20 12.45 8.65
N PRO A 39 -5.70 11.21 8.48
CA PRO A 39 -4.27 10.95 8.53
C PRO A 39 -3.58 11.73 7.39
N GLN A 40 -3.17 12.95 7.70
CA GLN A 40 -2.17 13.70 6.96
C GLN A 40 -0.86 12.97 7.25
N THR A 41 -0.62 11.85 6.58
CA THR A 41 0.75 11.39 6.42
C THR A 41 1.50 12.58 5.81
N PRO A 42 2.56 13.10 6.44
CA PRO A 42 3.37 14.15 5.86
C PRO A 42 3.97 13.56 4.58
N ILE A 43 3.34 13.85 3.45
CA ILE A 43 3.95 13.60 2.15
C ILE A 43 5.20 14.49 2.22
N THR A 44 6.38 13.90 2.33
CA THR A 44 7.65 14.61 2.24
C THR A 44 7.91 15.09 0.80
N SER A 45 6.85 15.42 0.07
CA SER A 45 6.92 16.24 -1.12
C SER A 45 7.44 17.59 -0.65
N ASN A 46 8.73 17.81 -0.88
CA ASN A 46 9.32 19.14 -0.95
C ASN A 46 8.25 20.11 -1.49
N ASP A 47 7.80 21.10 -0.71
CA ASP A 47 6.64 21.97 -0.97
C ASP A 47 6.70 22.77 -2.29
N ASN A 48 7.71 22.50 -3.11
CA ASN A 48 8.03 23.12 -4.39
C ASN A 48 7.32 22.49 -5.60
N TYR A 49 6.52 21.42 -5.43
CA TYR A 49 5.83 20.78 -6.55
C TYR A 49 4.32 21.04 -6.53
N PRO A 50 3.72 21.59 -7.61
CA PRO A 50 2.28 21.67 -7.74
C PRO A 50 1.63 20.29 -7.60
N LEU A 51 0.48 20.20 -6.92
CA LEU A 51 -0.28 18.96 -6.63
C LEU A 51 -0.64 18.11 -7.89
N GLN A 52 -0.47 18.66 -9.08
CA GLN A 52 -0.71 17.98 -10.36
C GLN A 52 0.56 17.80 -11.22
N SER A 53 1.71 18.25 -10.75
CA SER A 53 3.00 18.00 -11.40
C SER A 53 3.30 16.50 -11.43
N VAL A 54 4.08 16.07 -12.43
CA VAL A 54 4.46 14.65 -12.56
C VAL A 54 5.26 14.20 -11.35
N ASN A 55 6.25 14.99 -10.88
CA ASN A 55 7.05 14.64 -9.71
C ASN A 55 6.22 14.46 -8.44
N TYR A 56 5.25 15.35 -8.18
CA TYR A 56 4.34 15.19 -7.05
C TYR A 56 3.52 13.91 -7.19
N LEU A 57 2.98 13.65 -8.38
CA LEU A 57 2.17 12.47 -8.64
C LEU A 57 2.99 11.17 -8.48
N GLU A 58 4.24 11.17 -8.93
CA GLU A 58 5.15 10.03 -8.76
C GLU A 58 5.43 9.78 -7.28
N THR A 59 5.76 10.83 -6.52
CA THR A 59 5.97 10.72 -5.06
C THR A 59 4.71 10.21 -4.36
N TYR A 60 3.55 10.73 -4.75
CA TYR A 60 2.27 10.33 -4.19
C TYR A 60 1.94 8.85 -4.48
N ILE A 61 2.11 8.39 -5.73
CA ILE A 61 1.83 6.99 -6.08
C ILE A 61 2.83 6.05 -5.39
N GLU A 62 4.12 6.41 -5.37
CA GLU A 62 5.15 5.62 -4.68
C GLU A 62 4.86 5.51 -3.17
N ASP A 63 4.42 6.60 -2.53
CA ASP A 63 4.02 6.60 -1.12
C ASP A 63 2.85 5.64 -0.88
N ILE A 64 1.81 5.67 -1.72
CA ILE A 64 0.66 4.76 -1.61
C ILE A 64 1.10 3.30 -1.78
N ILE A 65 2.00 2.99 -2.72
CA ILE A 65 2.49 1.61 -2.92
C ILE A 65 3.25 1.12 -1.68
N ASN A 66 4.07 1.97 -1.08
CA ASN A 66 4.94 1.59 0.02
C ASN A 66 4.22 1.58 1.39
N HIS A 67 3.31 2.53 1.62
CA HIS A 67 2.74 2.79 2.95
C HIS A 67 1.21 2.62 3.00
N GLY A 68 0.57 2.42 1.85
CA GLY A 68 -0.88 2.31 1.75
C GLY A 68 -1.60 3.65 1.63
N SER A 69 -2.92 3.60 1.50
CA SER A 69 -3.79 4.78 1.46
C SER A 69 -4.45 5.06 2.80
N SER A 70 -4.75 6.33 3.07
CA SER A 70 -5.45 6.75 4.32
C SER A 70 -6.58 7.76 4.07
N GLN A 71 -6.93 8.00 2.81
CA GLN A 71 -7.82 9.09 2.42
C GLN A 71 -9.30 8.74 2.50
N ASN A 72 -9.65 7.52 2.94
CA ASN A 72 -11.01 7.01 2.99
C ASN A 72 -11.80 7.34 1.72
N LEU A 73 -11.31 6.83 0.59
CA LEU A 73 -11.86 7.14 -0.74
C LEU A 73 -13.21 6.47 -1.02
N GLY A 74 -13.80 5.78 -0.04
CA GLY A 74 -15.14 5.18 -0.14
C GLY A 74 -15.20 3.90 -0.99
N PHE A 75 -14.07 3.21 -1.18
CA PHE A 75 -14.04 1.92 -1.87
C PHE A 75 -14.51 0.80 -0.95
N ALA A 76 -15.29 -0.15 -1.49
CA ALA A 76 -15.85 -1.26 -0.72
C ALA A 76 -14.77 -2.16 -0.06
N TYR A 77 -13.59 -2.26 -0.68
CA TYR A 77 -12.46 -3.00 -0.12
C TYR A 77 -11.76 -2.25 1.04
N GLY A 78 -12.07 -0.97 1.23
CA GLY A 78 -11.41 -0.11 2.20
C GLY A 78 -10.15 0.56 1.65
N ASP A 79 -9.27 0.95 2.56
CA ASP A 79 -7.98 1.54 2.24
C ASP A 79 -7.02 0.50 1.65
N MET A 80 -6.16 0.93 0.72
CA MET A 80 -5.08 0.11 0.18
C MET A 80 -4.00 -0.08 1.24
N GLU A 81 -3.59 -1.32 1.49
CA GLU A 81 -2.42 -1.61 2.33
C GLU A 81 -1.10 -1.25 1.60
N GLY A 82 -0.01 -1.05 2.34
CA GLY A 82 1.31 -0.80 1.77
C GLY A 82 2.13 -2.08 1.63
N GLY A 83 3.21 -2.01 0.84
CA GLY A 83 4.23 -3.06 0.80
C GLY A 83 3.98 -4.18 -0.21
N PHE A 84 3.16 -3.93 -1.23
CA PHE A 84 2.90 -4.88 -2.32
C PHE A 84 4.10 -5.08 -3.27
N ALA A 85 5.12 -4.23 -3.19
CA ALA A 85 6.33 -4.31 -3.99
C ALA A 85 7.54 -3.81 -3.18
N ASP A 86 8.74 -4.25 -3.55
CA ASP A 86 9.95 -3.63 -3.02
C ASP A 86 10.10 -2.19 -3.54
N LYS A 87 10.98 -1.40 -2.90
CA LYS A 87 11.12 0.04 -3.19
C LYS A 87 11.55 0.34 -4.63
N GLU A 88 12.35 -0.52 -5.26
CA GLU A 88 12.80 -0.29 -6.63
C GLU A 88 11.70 -0.67 -7.63
N ALA A 89 10.99 -1.77 -7.38
CA ALA A 89 9.80 -2.14 -8.13
C ALA A 89 8.71 -1.05 -7.98
N ALA A 90 8.51 -0.48 -6.79
CA ALA A 90 7.55 0.59 -6.55
C ALA A 90 7.78 1.81 -7.46
N LYS A 91 9.03 2.29 -7.58
CA LYS A 91 9.39 3.39 -8.50
C LYS A 91 9.03 3.08 -9.95
N LYS A 92 9.33 1.85 -10.40
CA LYS A 92 9.04 1.42 -11.78
C LYS A 92 7.55 1.27 -12.02
N ILE A 93 6.81 0.68 -11.06
CA ILE A 93 5.35 0.61 -11.08
C ILE A 93 4.77 2.02 -11.17
N THR A 94 5.24 2.95 -10.35
CA THR A 94 4.84 4.36 -10.39
C THR A 94 4.99 4.92 -11.80
N ALA A 95 6.16 4.76 -12.44
CA ALA A 95 6.37 5.24 -13.81
C ALA A 95 5.32 4.68 -14.79
N TYR A 96 4.96 3.39 -14.68
CA TYR A 96 3.89 2.81 -15.49
C TYR A 96 2.51 3.40 -15.15
N VAL A 97 2.16 3.55 -13.87
CA VAL A 97 0.86 4.12 -13.45
C VAL A 97 0.69 5.56 -13.92
N ILE A 98 1.76 6.35 -13.97
CA ILE A 98 1.74 7.68 -14.57
C ILE A 98 1.25 7.62 -16.03
N THR A 99 1.71 6.64 -16.82
CA THR A 99 1.25 6.47 -18.21
C THR A 99 -0.22 6.11 -18.32
N LEU A 100 -0.77 5.35 -17.37
CA LEU A 100 -2.19 5.02 -17.32
C LEU A 100 -3.04 6.28 -17.18
N SER A 101 -2.58 7.26 -16.39
CA SER A 101 -3.24 8.57 -16.22
C SER A 101 -3.06 9.54 -17.41
N GLY A 102 -2.45 9.09 -18.51
CA GLY A 102 -2.22 9.88 -19.72
C GLY A 102 -1.09 10.92 -19.59
N LYS A 103 -0.15 10.69 -18.66
CA LYS A 103 1.00 11.58 -18.41
C LYS A 103 2.31 10.88 -18.78
N GLN A 104 3.36 11.67 -18.98
CA GLN A 104 4.72 11.16 -19.21
C GLN A 104 5.47 11.11 -17.87
N PRO A 105 5.96 9.93 -17.40
CA PRO A 105 6.80 9.85 -16.21
C PRO A 105 8.17 10.51 -16.43
N THR A 106 8.81 10.89 -15.32
CA THR A 106 10.18 11.46 -15.30
C THR A 106 11.24 10.46 -15.76
N HIS A 107 10.97 9.15 -15.57
CA HIS A 107 11.80 8.03 -16.02
C HIS A 107 11.04 7.13 -17.02
N PRO A 108 10.94 7.55 -18.31
CA PRO A 108 10.25 6.76 -19.34
C PRO A 108 10.84 5.36 -19.55
N GLU A 109 12.14 5.19 -19.32
CA GLU A 109 12.86 3.93 -19.44
C GLU A 109 12.37 2.86 -18.47
N TRP A 110 11.73 3.24 -17.35
CA TRP A 110 11.19 2.32 -16.36
C TRP A 110 9.84 1.73 -16.73
N VAL A 111 9.11 2.34 -17.67
CA VAL A 111 7.71 1.98 -17.97
C VAL A 111 7.55 0.51 -18.35
N LYS A 112 8.46 -0.03 -19.16
CA LYS A 112 8.38 -1.42 -19.63
C LYS A 112 8.47 -2.41 -18.47
N GLU A 113 9.44 -2.22 -17.58
CA GLU A 113 9.63 -3.09 -16.42
C GLU A 113 8.56 -2.84 -15.35
N GLY A 114 8.18 -1.59 -15.17
CA GLY A 114 7.07 -1.17 -14.31
C GLY A 114 5.76 -1.85 -14.66
N ARG A 115 5.46 -2.02 -15.95
CA ARG A 115 4.27 -2.77 -16.40
C ARG A 115 4.32 -4.23 -15.95
N THR A 116 5.48 -4.88 -16.04
CA THR A 116 5.65 -6.28 -15.61
C THR A 116 5.39 -6.41 -14.11
N PHE A 117 5.99 -5.55 -13.29
CA PHE A 117 5.75 -5.55 -11.85
C PHE A 117 4.30 -5.19 -11.52
N TYR A 118 3.70 -4.25 -12.24
CA TYR A 118 2.31 -3.86 -12.02
C TYR A 118 1.35 -5.02 -12.26
N ILE A 119 1.52 -5.79 -13.34
CA ILE A 119 0.64 -6.94 -13.62
C ILE A 119 0.70 -7.96 -12.48
N SER A 120 1.90 -8.27 -12.00
CA SER A 120 2.10 -9.25 -10.94
C SER A 120 1.59 -8.79 -9.57
N ASN A 121 1.77 -7.52 -9.22
CA ASN A 121 1.53 -7.03 -7.86
C ASN A 121 0.22 -6.23 -7.71
N CYS A 122 -0.26 -5.59 -8.77
CA CYS A 122 -1.34 -4.61 -8.72
C CYS A 122 -2.54 -4.99 -9.60
N GLY A 123 -2.29 -5.75 -10.68
CA GLY A 123 -3.28 -6.10 -11.70
C GLY A 123 -4.46 -6.91 -11.17
N GLY A 124 -4.29 -7.67 -10.08
CA GLY A 124 -5.38 -8.43 -9.45
C GLY A 124 -6.51 -7.56 -8.91
N CYS A 125 -6.19 -6.37 -8.38
CA CYS A 125 -7.17 -5.45 -7.81
C CYS A 125 -7.50 -4.29 -8.76
N HIS A 126 -6.47 -3.72 -9.39
CA HIS A 126 -6.63 -2.57 -10.27
C HIS A 126 -6.89 -2.94 -11.74
N GLY A 127 -6.89 -4.24 -12.08
CA GLY A 127 -6.97 -4.74 -13.45
C GLY A 127 -5.65 -4.53 -14.20
N GLU A 128 -5.33 -5.39 -15.16
CA GLU A 128 -4.09 -5.26 -15.96
C GLU A 128 -3.99 -3.94 -16.75
N ASN A 129 -5.14 -3.34 -17.05
CA ASN A 129 -5.28 -2.06 -17.74
C ASN A 129 -5.53 -0.87 -16.80
N GLY A 130 -5.51 -1.08 -15.48
CA GLY A 130 -5.69 -0.03 -14.48
C GLY A 130 -7.09 0.53 -14.32
N LYS A 131 -8.12 -0.06 -14.93
CA LYS A 131 -9.50 0.45 -14.83
C LYS A 131 -10.16 0.18 -13.48
N GLY A 132 -9.57 -0.67 -12.64
CA GLY A 132 -10.14 -1.09 -11.38
C GLY A 132 -11.45 -1.86 -11.55
N ILE A 133 -12.20 -1.94 -10.45
CA ILE A 133 -13.55 -2.51 -10.40
C ILE A 133 -14.45 -1.45 -9.80
N HIS A 134 -15.48 -1.03 -10.53
CA HIS A 134 -16.37 0.04 -10.11
C HIS A 134 -16.91 -0.16 -8.69
N GLY A 135 -16.66 0.81 -7.80
CA GLY A 135 -17.07 0.79 -6.39
C GLY A 135 -16.17 -0.03 -5.46
N THR A 136 -15.30 -0.89 -5.98
CA THR A 136 -14.42 -1.76 -5.16
C THR A 136 -12.95 -1.36 -5.23
N PHE A 137 -12.45 -0.99 -6.42
CA PHE A 137 -11.06 -0.56 -6.63
C PHE A 137 -11.01 0.64 -7.59
N PRO A 138 -10.11 1.62 -7.38
CA PRO A 138 -10.06 2.84 -8.18
C PRO A 138 -9.65 2.59 -9.63
N ASP A 139 -10.21 3.41 -10.53
CA ASP A 139 -9.73 3.61 -11.90
C ASP A 139 -8.50 4.51 -11.90
N LEU A 140 -7.34 3.92 -12.21
CA LEU A 140 -6.04 4.57 -12.30
C LEU A 140 -5.80 5.23 -13.67
N THR A 141 -6.70 5.05 -14.64
CA THR A 141 -6.60 5.65 -15.98
C THR A 141 -7.12 7.09 -16.04
N ARG A 142 -7.68 7.58 -14.94
CA ARG A 142 -8.20 8.94 -14.83
C ARG A 142 -7.06 9.96 -14.96
N LYS A 143 -7.30 11.03 -15.73
CA LYS A 143 -6.37 12.18 -15.85
C LYS A 143 -5.97 12.77 -14.50
N THR A 144 -6.92 12.79 -13.56
CA THR A 144 -6.69 13.14 -12.16
C THR A 144 -7.10 11.94 -11.31
N LEU A 145 -6.12 11.32 -10.64
CA LEU A 145 -6.35 10.21 -9.72
C LEU A 145 -7.28 10.66 -8.58
N LEU A 146 -8.11 9.75 -8.09
CA LEU A 146 -9.16 10.09 -7.12
C LEU A 146 -8.60 10.72 -5.82
N GLY A 147 -7.50 10.18 -5.28
CA GLY A 147 -6.87 10.76 -4.10
C GLY A 147 -6.34 12.18 -4.32
N ILE A 148 -5.78 12.46 -5.51
CA ILE A 148 -5.39 13.84 -5.87
C ILE A 148 -6.61 14.74 -6.01
N ALA A 149 -7.68 14.25 -6.64
CA ALA A 149 -8.92 14.99 -6.79
C ALA A 149 -9.53 15.35 -5.42
N ARG A 150 -9.43 14.48 -4.41
CA ARG A 150 -9.90 14.79 -3.06
C ARG A 150 -9.15 15.98 -2.46
N ARG A 151 -7.81 15.93 -2.46
CA ARG A 151 -6.96 17.01 -1.92
C ARG A 151 -7.15 18.36 -2.61
N LEU A 152 -7.48 18.36 -3.89
CA LEU A 152 -7.73 19.60 -4.65
C LEU A 152 -9.06 20.27 -4.26
N ASN A 153 -9.97 19.55 -3.59
CA ASN A 153 -11.29 20.04 -3.18
C ASN A 153 -11.43 20.19 -1.66
N ASP A 154 -10.34 19.96 -0.90
CA ASP A 154 -10.27 20.18 0.54
C ASP A 154 -9.74 21.60 0.83
#